data_AF-A0A0D0NE88-F1
#
_entry.id   AF-A0A0D0NE88-F1
#
_cell.length_a   1.000
_cell.length_b   1.000
_cell.length_c   1.000
_cell.angle_alpha   90.00
_cell.angle_beta   90.00
_cell.angle_gamma   90.00
#
_symmetry.space_group_name_H-M   'P 1'
#
loop_
_entity.id
_entity.type
_entity.pdbx_description
1 polymer ?
#
loop_
_entity_poly.entity_id
_entity_poly.type
_entity_poly.pdbx_seq_one_letter_code
_entity_poly.pdbx_strand_id
1 'polypeptide(L)'
;MTTPAGTSAASVAGRYTYAYPFSGFRPPVADSPAVNRMHAGRAVPMKFALGGDFGPNVIARDYPVAQHVDCTTGAPLDPPVPTTAAGDGALSYDLADGGYTYAWKTDRAYAGTCQVFTLGLDDGTLHTALFQFS
;
A
#
# COMPACT_ATOMS: atom_id res chain seq x y z
N MET A 1 32.45 -47.35 -27.93
CA MET A 1 31.19 -46.60 -27.77
C MET A 1 31.33 -45.78 -26.50
N THR A 2 31.50 -44.46 -26.65
CA THR A 2 31.56 -43.52 -25.53
C THR A 2 30.56 -42.42 -25.86
N THR A 3 29.50 -42.33 -25.07
CA THR A 3 28.49 -41.26 -25.06
C THR A 3 29.18 -39.95 -24.67
N PRO A 4 28.73 -38.79 -25.19
CA PRO A 4 27.81 -37.99 -24.37
C PRO A 4 26.81 -37.12 -25.16
N ALA A 5 25.58 -37.04 -24.67
CA ALA A 5 24.67 -35.91 -24.85
C ALA A 5 23.61 -36.08 -23.75
N GLY A 6 23.20 -35.13 -22.95
CA GLY A 6 23.37 -33.68 -22.92
C GLY A 6 22.27 -33.24 -21.96
N THR A 7 22.61 -32.93 -20.72
CA THR A 7 21.63 -32.39 -19.78
C THR A 7 21.39 -30.93 -20.17
N SER A 8 20.34 -30.69 -20.94
CA SER A 8 19.82 -29.34 -21.13
C SER A 8 19.41 -28.80 -19.77
N ALA A 9 20.22 -27.90 -19.21
CA ALA A 9 19.82 -27.08 -18.09
C ALA A 9 18.57 -26.31 -18.53
N ALA A 10 17.43 -26.60 -17.89
CA ALA A 10 16.26 -25.76 -18.03
C ALA A 10 16.67 -24.34 -17.60
N SER A 11 16.68 -23.42 -18.55
CA SER A 11 16.84 -22.00 -18.26
C SER A 11 15.74 -21.60 -17.27
N VAL A 12 16.13 -20.96 -16.17
CA VAL A 12 15.17 -20.27 -15.31
C VAL A 12 14.50 -19.23 -16.21
N ALA A 13 13.24 -19.45 -16.58
CA ALA A 13 12.41 -18.41 -17.13
C ALA A 13 12.34 -17.32 -16.06
N GLY A 14 13.12 -16.25 -16.22
CA GLY A 14 13.03 -15.07 -15.38
C GLY A 14 11.59 -14.58 -15.48
N ARG A 15 10.83 -14.72 -14.39
CA ARG A 15 9.51 -14.13 -14.31
C ARG A 15 9.72 -12.63 -14.38
N TYR A 16 9.43 -12.01 -15.52
CA TYR A 16 9.26 -10.56 -15.58
C TYR A 16 8.01 -10.26 -14.75
N THR A 17 8.19 -9.96 -13.47
CA THR A 17 7.13 -9.39 -12.63
C THR A 17 6.95 -7.96 -13.10
N TYR A 18 5.88 -7.72 -13.84
CA TYR A 18 5.43 -6.37 -14.14
C TYR A 18 5.05 -5.71 -12.81
N ALA A 19 5.65 -4.56 -12.51
CA ALA A 19 5.31 -3.73 -11.37
C ALA A 19 4.63 -2.45 -11.86
N TYR A 20 3.62 -1.99 -11.13
CA TYR A 20 2.99 -0.72 -11.39
C TYR A 20 4.01 0.42 -11.22
N PRO A 21 3.95 1.45 -12.07
CA PRO A 21 4.76 2.65 -11.90
C PRO A 21 4.17 3.54 -10.79
N PHE A 22 4.18 3.04 -9.55
CA PHE A 22 3.77 3.80 -8.37
C PHE A 22 4.69 5.00 -8.18
N SER A 23 4.11 6.20 -8.20
CA SER A 23 4.87 7.46 -8.15
C SER A 23 4.86 8.17 -6.80
N GLY A 24 4.42 7.49 -5.74
CA GLY A 24 4.22 8.09 -4.41
C GLY A 24 2.76 8.33 -4.06
N PHE A 25 2.51 8.58 -2.78
CA PHE A 25 1.25 9.11 -2.29
C PHE A 25 1.08 10.58 -2.72
N ARG A 26 -0.18 10.99 -2.88
CA ARG A 26 -0.55 12.36 -3.25
C ARG A 26 -1.25 13.07 -2.09
N PRO A 27 -1.22 14.42 -2.05
CA PRO A 27 -1.88 15.19 -1.00
C PRO A 27 -3.33 14.73 -0.73
N PRO A 28 -3.73 14.57 0.54
CA PRO A 28 -3.08 15.13 1.72
C PRO A 28 -2.01 14.24 2.38
N VAL A 29 -1.70 13.08 1.80
CA VAL A 29 -0.70 12.15 2.34
C VAL A 29 0.64 12.36 1.65
N ALA A 30 1.71 12.46 2.43
CA ALA A 30 3.08 12.48 1.96
C ALA A 30 3.75 11.11 2.21
N ASP A 31 4.67 10.74 1.32
CA ASP A 31 5.47 9.53 1.45
C ASP A 31 6.40 9.55 2.65
N SER A 32 6.75 8.36 3.15
CA SER A 32 7.80 8.19 4.15
C SER A 32 9.12 8.81 3.64
N PRO A 33 9.92 9.49 4.50
CA PRO A 33 9.86 9.50 5.96
C PRO A 33 8.98 10.61 6.57
N ALA A 34 8.12 11.29 5.80
CA ALA A 34 7.25 12.31 6.34
C ALA A 34 6.23 11.73 7.34
N VAL A 35 5.89 12.51 8.38
CA VAL A 35 4.85 12.16 9.36
C VAL A 35 3.56 12.90 9.03
N ASN A 36 2.53 12.16 8.65
CA ASN A 36 1.22 12.70 8.33
C ASN A 36 0.41 12.91 9.62
N ARG A 37 0.23 14.18 10.03
CA ARG A 37 -0.54 14.53 11.24
C ARG A 37 -2.01 14.67 10.91
N MET A 38 -2.85 13.83 11.50
CA MET A 38 -4.29 13.78 11.21
C MET A 38 -5.12 13.62 12.49
N HIS A 39 -6.43 13.85 12.39
CA HIS A 39 -7.36 13.54 13.48
C HIS A 39 -7.88 12.11 13.35
N ALA A 40 -7.90 11.38 14.47
CA ALA A 40 -8.45 10.02 14.51
C ALA A 40 -9.97 10.00 14.29
N GLY A 41 -10.50 8.87 13.82
CA GLY A 41 -11.94 8.70 13.58
C GLY A 41 -12.47 9.39 12.31
N ARG A 42 -11.59 9.98 11.49
CA ARG A 42 -11.93 10.56 10.18
C ARG A 42 -11.42 9.68 9.05
N ALA A 43 -12.09 9.76 7.90
CA ALA A 43 -11.58 9.11 6.70
C ALA A 43 -10.34 9.85 6.20
N VAL A 44 -9.27 9.11 5.89
CA VAL A 44 -8.05 9.62 5.25
C VAL A 44 -8.08 9.19 3.78
N PRO A 45 -8.10 10.13 2.81
CA PRO A 45 -8.04 9.77 1.40
C PRO A 45 -6.61 9.39 1.03
N MET A 46 -6.34 8.09 0.91
CA MET A 46 -5.07 7.55 0.45
C MET A 46 -5.03 7.63 -1.08
N LYS A 47 -4.53 8.75 -1.60
CA LYS A 47 -4.42 9.01 -3.03
C LYS A 47 -3.08 8.52 -3.58
N PHE A 48 -3.10 7.83 -4.72
CA PHE A 48 -1.90 7.33 -5.39
C PHE A 48 -2.13 7.19 -6.88
N ALA A 49 -1.06 6.98 -7.67
CA ALA A 49 -1.20 6.71 -9.09
C ALA A 49 -0.28 5.59 -9.55
N LEU A 50 -0.78 4.85 -10.53
CA LEU A 50 -0.12 3.70 -11.13
C LEU A 50 0.20 3.96 -12.62
N GLY A 51 0.17 5.22 -13.07
CA GLY A 51 0.41 5.57 -14.48
C GLY A 51 -0.78 5.33 -15.43
N GLY A 52 -1.93 4.90 -14.92
CA GLY A 52 -3.15 4.66 -15.69
C GLY A 52 -4.27 4.05 -14.83
N ASP A 53 -5.41 3.78 -15.45
CA ASP A 53 -6.51 3.00 -14.87
C ASP A 53 -6.33 1.52 -15.23
N PHE A 54 -6.00 0.71 -14.24
CA PHE A 54 -5.86 -0.75 -14.29
C PHE A 54 -7.11 -1.46 -13.73
N GLY A 55 -8.22 -0.74 -13.56
CA GLY A 55 -9.47 -1.25 -13.04
C GLY A 55 -9.54 -1.27 -11.50
N PRO A 56 -10.59 -1.89 -10.95
CA PRO A 56 -10.91 -1.79 -9.52
C PRO A 56 -10.10 -2.72 -8.61
N ASN A 57 -9.30 -3.64 -9.17
CA ASN A 57 -8.66 -4.73 -8.44
C ASN A 57 -7.13 -4.60 -8.40
N VAL A 58 -6.61 -3.40 -8.14
CA VAL A 58 -5.16 -3.16 -8.08
C VAL A 58 -4.55 -3.36 -6.68
N ILE A 59 -5.39 -3.48 -5.65
CA ILE A 59 -4.96 -3.72 -4.27
C ILE A 59 -4.91 -5.22 -4.02
N ALA A 60 -3.81 -5.70 -3.45
CA ALA A 60 -3.63 -7.10 -3.09
C ALA A 60 -4.65 -7.56 -2.06
N ARG A 61 -4.94 -8.86 -2.07
CA ARG A 61 -5.73 -9.50 -1.02
C ARG A 61 -5.10 -9.24 0.35
N ASP A 62 -5.94 -9.03 1.36
CA ASP A 62 -5.56 -8.75 2.76
C ASP A 62 -4.88 -7.38 2.99
N TYR A 63 -4.81 -6.54 1.96
CA TYR A 63 -4.39 -5.14 2.02
C TYR A 63 -5.55 -4.17 1.73
N PRO A 64 -5.44 -2.90 2.16
CA PRO A 64 -4.35 -2.34 2.95
C PRO A 64 -4.45 -2.69 4.44
N VAL A 65 -3.31 -2.62 5.13
CA VAL A 65 -3.21 -2.82 6.58
C VAL A 65 -2.71 -1.56 7.28
N ALA A 66 -3.05 -1.42 8.56
CA ALA A 66 -2.48 -0.41 9.45
C ALA A 66 -1.80 -1.11 10.63
N GLN A 67 -0.69 -0.55 11.10
CA GLN A 67 0.07 -1.09 12.22
C GLN A 67 0.42 0.00 13.22
N HIS A 68 0.13 -0.25 14.49
CA HIS A 68 0.52 0.63 15.58
C HIS A 68 2.03 0.53 15.80
N VAL A 69 2.69 1.68 15.75
CA VAL A 69 4.14 1.80 15.93
C VAL A 69 4.47 2.82 17.00
N ASP A 70 5.63 2.67 17.61
CA ASP A 70 6.20 3.68 18.48
C ASP A 70 6.50 4.96 17.68
N CYS A 71 6.02 6.11 18.17
CA CYS A 71 6.13 7.38 17.45
C CYS A 71 7.57 7.89 17.28
N THR A 72 8.52 7.40 18.07
CA THR A 72 9.91 7.88 18.06
C THR A 72 10.80 6.97 17.22
N THR A 73 10.63 5.66 17.38
CA THR A 73 11.50 4.64 16.80
C THR A 73 10.90 4.00 15.55
N GLY A 74 9.58 4.12 15.34
CA GLY A 74 8.86 3.39 14.29
C GLY A 74 8.76 1.89 14.54
N ALA A 75 9.17 1.40 15.72
CA ALA A 75 9.12 -0.02 16.05
C ALA A 75 7.65 -0.48 16.16
N PRO A 76 7.29 -1.63 15.56
CA PRO A 76 5.99 -2.24 15.76
C PRO A 76 5.67 -2.46 17.24
N LEU A 77 4.51 -1.98 17.67
CA LEU A 77 3.98 -2.26 19.00
C LEU A 77 2.99 -3.42 18.95
N ASP A 78 2.23 -3.52 17.86
CA ASP A 78 1.20 -4.54 17.64
C ASP A 78 1.35 -5.18 16.25
N PRO A 79 0.73 -6.35 15.98
CA PRO A 79 0.61 -6.88 14.61
C PRO A 79 -0.18 -5.95 13.68
N PRO A 80 0.09 -5.96 12.36
CA PRO A 80 -0.70 -5.20 11.40
C PRO A 80 -2.13 -5.76 11.32
N VAL A 81 -3.11 -4.87 11.16
CA VAL A 81 -4.53 -5.21 11.04
C VAL A 81 -5.10 -4.73 9.71
N PRO A 82 -5.97 -5.51 9.05
CA PRO A 82 -6.68 -5.05 7.85
C PRO A 82 -7.46 -3.77 8.10
N THR A 83 -7.35 -2.83 7.17
CA THR A 83 -8.09 -1.58 7.22
C THR A 83 -9.49 -1.76 6.63
N THR A 84 -10.37 -0.79 6.93
CA THR A 84 -11.68 -0.69 6.29
C THR A 84 -11.74 0.59 5.47
N ALA A 85 -12.46 0.53 4.35
CA ALA A 85 -12.75 1.71 3.56
C ALA A 85 -14.05 2.39 4.06
N ALA A 86 -14.14 3.70 3.87
CA ALA A 86 -15.37 4.45 4.07
C ALA A 86 -16.18 4.50 2.76
N GLY A 87 -17.47 4.11 2.81
CA GLY A 87 -18.41 4.18 1.67
C GLY A 87 -18.54 2.88 0.86
N ASP A 88 -19.40 2.91 -0.17
CA ASP A 88 -19.82 1.74 -0.98
C ASP A 88 -18.83 1.34 -2.10
N GLY A 89 -17.68 1.99 -2.17
CA GLY A 89 -16.60 1.66 -3.10
C GLY A 89 -15.26 1.91 -2.43
N ALA A 90 -14.55 0.85 -2.04
CA ALA A 90 -13.32 0.97 -1.25
C ALA A 90 -12.20 1.72 -2.00
N LEU A 91 -12.24 1.67 -3.32
CA LEU A 91 -11.27 2.25 -4.23
C LEU A 91 -12.01 2.91 -5.40
N SER A 92 -11.64 4.15 -5.73
CA SER A 92 -12.15 4.87 -6.91
C SER A 92 -10.99 5.38 -7.75
N TYR A 93 -11.16 5.40 -9.07
CA TYR A 93 -10.23 6.04 -10.00
C TYR A 93 -10.81 7.38 -10.49
N ASP A 94 -9.99 8.43 -10.49
CA ASP A 94 -10.30 9.73 -11.05
C ASP A 94 -9.55 9.92 -12.37
N LEU A 95 -10.29 10.09 -13.47
CA LEU A 95 -9.75 10.28 -14.82
C LEU A 95 -9.11 11.67 -15.02
N ALA A 96 -9.60 12.69 -14.33
CA ALA A 96 -9.09 14.06 -14.45
C ALA A 96 -7.76 14.20 -13.69
N ASP A 97 -7.69 13.64 -12.49
CA ASP A 97 -6.48 13.65 -11.67
C ASP A 97 -5.51 12.49 -12.02
N GLY A 98 -5.97 11.50 -12.78
CA GLY A 98 -5.18 10.35 -13.21
C GLY A 98 -4.65 9.53 -12.02
N GLY A 99 -5.53 9.08 -11.13
CA GLY A 99 -5.13 8.38 -9.92
C GLY A 99 -6.26 7.69 -9.15
N TYR A 100 -5.84 6.84 -8.23
CA TYR A 100 -6.70 6.08 -7.32
C TYR A 100 -6.87 6.80 -5.99
N THR A 101 -8.03 6.59 -5.35
CA THR A 101 -8.30 7.00 -3.97
C THR A 101 -8.85 5.82 -3.18
N TYR A 102 -8.16 5.42 -2.13
CA TYR A 102 -8.68 4.51 -1.09
C TYR A 102 -9.07 5.34 0.14
N ALA A 103 -10.35 5.36 0.50
CA ALA A 103 -10.85 6.16 1.62
C ALA A 103 -10.66 5.39 2.95
N TRP A 104 -9.46 5.43 3.53
CA TRP A 104 -9.16 4.70 4.76
C TRP A 104 -9.96 5.22 5.96
N LYS A 105 -10.83 4.38 6.53
CA LYS A 105 -11.54 4.67 7.78
C LYS A 105 -10.62 4.41 8.97
N THR A 106 -10.30 5.47 9.69
CA THR A 106 -9.47 5.38 10.91
C THR A 106 -10.35 5.19 12.15
N ASP A 107 -9.84 4.44 13.13
CA ASP A 107 -10.51 4.27 14.43
C ASP A 107 -10.26 5.51 15.31
N ARG A 108 -11.23 5.88 16.15
CA ARG A 108 -11.04 6.93 17.17
C ARG A 108 -9.97 6.53 18.19
N ALA A 109 -9.79 5.24 18.44
CA ALA A 109 -8.77 4.70 19.32
C ALA A 109 -7.33 4.99 18.85
N TYR A 110 -7.14 5.42 17.59
CA TYR A 110 -5.82 5.84 17.12
C TYR A 110 -5.37 7.19 17.70
N ALA A 111 -6.25 7.97 18.32
CA ALA A 111 -5.88 9.25 18.91
C ALA A 111 -4.69 9.10 19.89
N GLY A 112 -3.65 9.91 19.70
CA GLY A 112 -2.42 9.85 20.49
C GLY A 112 -1.41 8.77 20.08
N THR A 113 -1.69 7.99 19.02
CA THR A 113 -0.81 6.91 18.54
C THR A 113 -0.17 7.25 17.19
N CYS A 114 0.86 6.49 16.83
CA CYS A 114 1.41 6.49 15.49
C CYS A 114 1.06 5.19 14.76
N GLN A 115 0.68 5.31 13.49
CA GLN A 115 0.28 4.19 12.66
C GLN A 115 1.10 4.19 11.38
N VAL A 116 1.59 3.03 10.95
CA VAL A 116 2.08 2.83 9.59
C VAL A 116 0.94 2.24 8.78
N PHE A 117 0.52 2.95 7.75
CA PHE A 117 -0.37 2.41 6.72
C PHE A 117 0.48 1.73 5.65
N THR A 118 0.11 0.52 5.26
CA THR A 118 0.76 -0.23 4.17
C THR A 118 -0.25 -0.53 3.07
N LEU A 119 -0.01 0.06 1.91
CA LEU A 119 -0.67 -0.28 0.66
C LEU A 119 0.08 -1.45 0.01
N GLY A 120 -0.56 -2.61 -0.10
CA GLY A 120 -0.06 -3.71 -0.93
C GLY A 120 -0.81 -3.74 -2.25
N LEU A 121 -0.08 -3.73 -3.37
CA LEU A 121 -0.63 -3.84 -4.72
C LEU A 121 -0.58 -5.29 -5.22
N ASP A 122 -1.47 -5.65 -6.14
CA ASP A 122 -1.61 -7.04 -6.63
C ASP A 122 -0.42 -7.51 -7.50
N ASP A 123 0.49 -6.60 -7.85
CA ASP A 123 1.81 -6.88 -8.43
C ASP A 123 2.86 -7.34 -7.39
N GLY A 124 2.51 -7.34 -6.10
CA GLY A 124 3.36 -7.73 -4.99
C GLY A 124 4.19 -6.61 -4.37
N THR A 125 4.05 -5.36 -4.83
CA THR A 125 4.73 -4.20 -4.26
C THR A 125 4.04 -3.66 -3.00
N LEU A 126 4.83 -3.09 -2.08
CA LEU A 126 4.36 -2.51 -0.83
C LEU A 126 4.78 -1.04 -0.72
N HIS A 127 3.85 -0.17 -0.33
CA HIS A 127 4.07 1.26 -0.16
C HIS A 127 3.56 1.73 1.20
N THR A 128 4.35 2.51 1.93
CA THR A 128 4.05 2.85 3.32
C THR A 128 4.00 4.35 3.58
N ALA A 129 3.08 4.75 4.46
CA ALA A 129 2.98 6.12 4.97
C ALA A 129 2.84 6.10 6.49
N LEU A 130 3.61 6.96 7.17
CA LEU A 130 3.59 7.12 8.61
C LEU A 130 2.58 8.21 9.01
N PHE A 131 1.75 7.90 10.00
CA PHE A 131 0.75 8.79 10.55
C PHE A 131 0.97 9.01 12.04
N GLN A 132 0.73 10.24 12.50
CA GLN A 132 0.54 10.55 13.91
C GLN A 132 -0.86 11.11 14.10
N PHE A 133 -1.66 10.44 14.93
CA PHE A 133 -3.04 10.83 15.16
C PHE A 133 -3.20 11.66 16.44
N SER A 134 -4.06 12.67 16.36
CA SER A 134 -4.54 13.48 17.49
C SER A 134 -6.04 13.32 17.71
#